data_AF-A0A5J4KLW9-F1
#
_entry.id   AF-A0A5J4KLW9-F1
#
_cell.length_a   1.000
_cell.length_b   1.000
_cell.length_c   1.000
_cell.angle_alpha   90.00
_cell.angle_beta   90.00
_cell.angle_gamma   90.00
#
_symmetry.space_group_name_H-M   'P 1'
#
loop_
_entity.id
_entity.type
_entity.pdbx_description
1 polymer ?
#
loop_
_entity_poly.entity_id
_entity_poly.type
_entity_poly.pdbx_seq_one_letter_code
_entity_poly.pdbx_strand_id
1 'polypeptide(L)'
;MAVALLLVRLLLSFIFLLAGLAKLADLAGSQKALRDFGLPDVLARPLGSILPIVEIVLAVGLASRVWSGLAAPGALILLLVFCAGIGYNLARGRKPDCHCFGQLYSAPAGPAALGRNALLALLALAVTIFGSRSTSMSATSWFTARPMLQQLMLLLAIIVVPLLIGGGWLLLQALRQQGLLLLRLDRVENRLGQAGILLEKTQEEESGTGLPVGAPAPAFSGKGLDGEIISLHGLLAVGKPVVLVFTDPDCAPCAVLIPEIGRWQRAYASKLTVALLSRGTVEANRAKTSEHHITRIVLQNSDELDKLYAIHGTPSAVLVHADGLIESPVAAGIESIRTLVANTVHLPVWRRRLPVVVAGNNNSAAPELQAPAIGTPAPAFSLPDLNGETVDSNSLRGQPTLLLFWNPDCGYCKNILPDLHAWEAEPPQGAPRLLIISSGTLEQNRLLGLRAPVLLGEDTNVRAQFGATGTPMAILIDAQGKIASALAQGSFEVLRLAYQNPAADGAQFPDTPDEKQIPTVSEHR
;
A
#
# COMPACT_ATOMS: atom_id res chain seq x y z
N MET A 1 -50.43 4.72 -19.34
CA MET A 1 -50.69 5.07 -17.91
C MET A 1 -50.74 3.84 -17.00
N ALA A 2 -51.54 2.80 -17.29
CA ALA A 2 -51.65 1.61 -16.43
C ALA A 2 -50.33 0.82 -16.25
N VAL A 3 -49.57 0.61 -17.33
CA VAL A 3 -48.26 -0.08 -17.27
C VAL A 3 -47.25 0.71 -16.42
N ALA A 4 -47.22 2.04 -16.55
CA ALA A 4 -46.33 2.89 -15.76
C ALA A 4 -46.67 2.81 -14.26
N LEU A 5 -47.96 2.84 -13.88
CA LEU A 5 -48.39 2.69 -12.49
C LEU A 5 -48.08 1.28 -11.93
N LEU A 6 -48.19 0.24 -12.75
CA LEU A 6 -47.77 -1.11 -12.37
C LEU A 6 -46.26 -1.18 -12.12
N LEU A 7 -45.44 -0.60 -13.02
CA LEU A 7 -43.98 -0.54 -12.84
C LEU A 7 -43.59 0.21 -11.56
N VAL A 8 -44.23 1.36 -11.29
CA VAL A 8 -44.01 2.13 -10.07
C VAL A 8 -44.39 1.32 -8.82
N ARG A 9 -45.51 0.58 -8.86
CA ARG A 9 -45.92 -0.29 -7.75
C ARG A 9 -44.94 -1.42 -7.50
N LEU A 10 -44.46 -2.08 -8.56
CA LEU A 10 -43.48 -3.15 -8.45
C LEU A 10 -42.13 -2.63 -7.95
N LEU A 11 -41.72 -1.44 -8.39
CA LEU A 11 -40.53 -0.77 -7.89
C LEU A 11 -40.63 -0.46 -6.39
N LEU A 12 -41.74 0.16 -5.95
CA LEU A 12 -41.97 0.45 -4.53
C LEU A 12 -42.05 -0.85 -3.72
N SER A 13 -42.75 -1.87 -4.21
CA SER A 13 -42.84 -3.19 -3.60
C SER A 13 -41.44 -3.81 -3.40
N PHE A 14 -40.59 -3.79 -4.42
CA PHE A 14 -39.22 -4.29 -4.34
C PHE A 14 -38.39 -3.52 -3.31
N ILE A 15 -38.46 -2.19 -3.31
CA ILE A 15 -37.70 -1.34 -2.37
C ILE A 15 -38.12 -1.61 -0.91
N PHE A 16 -39.43 -1.67 -0.64
CA PHE A 16 -39.95 -1.96 0.69
C PHE A 16 -39.64 -3.39 1.15
N LEU A 17 -39.68 -4.37 0.24
CA LEU A 17 -39.32 -5.75 0.55
C LEU A 17 -37.83 -5.86 0.92
N LEU A 18 -36.95 -5.24 0.13
CA LEU A 18 -35.53 -5.23 0.40
C LEU A 18 -35.21 -4.51 1.72
N ALA A 19 -35.85 -3.37 1.96
CA ALA A 19 -35.70 -2.62 3.21
C ALA A 19 -36.18 -3.42 4.42
N GLY A 20 -37.36 -4.04 4.34
CA GLY A 20 -37.93 -4.84 5.42
C GLY A 20 -37.11 -6.09 5.73
N LEU A 21 -36.68 -6.84 4.70
CA LEU A 21 -35.82 -8.02 4.90
C LEU A 21 -34.46 -7.64 5.49
N ALA A 22 -33.85 -6.55 5.03
CA ALA A 22 -32.57 -6.09 5.56
C ALA A 22 -32.67 -5.64 7.03
N LYS A 23 -33.76 -4.96 7.42
CA LYS A 23 -34.00 -4.59 8.83
C LYS A 23 -34.40 -5.77 9.70
N LEU A 24 -35.07 -6.78 9.14
CA LEU A 24 -35.39 -8.01 9.86
C LEU A 24 -34.13 -8.84 10.15
N ALA A 25 -33.16 -8.83 9.23
CA ALA A 25 -31.85 -9.45 9.44
C ALA A 25 -30.97 -8.70 10.47
N ASP A 26 -31.23 -7.41 10.70
CA ASP A 26 -30.50 -6.56 11.65
C ASP A 26 -31.46 -5.74 12.54
N LEU A 27 -32.22 -6.45 13.38
CA LEU A 27 -33.18 -5.82 14.30
C LEU A 27 -32.48 -4.87 15.29
N ALA A 28 -31.27 -5.20 15.73
CA ALA A 28 -30.49 -4.34 16.62
C ALA A 28 -30.13 -3.01 15.93
N GLY A 29 -29.71 -3.05 14.66
CA GLY A 29 -29.46 -1.86 13.84
C GLY A 29 -30.72 -1.01 13.62
N SER A 30 -31.87 -1.65 13.36
CA SER A 30 -33.17 -0.96 13.23
C SER A 30 -33.57 -0.20 14.50
N GLN A 31 -33.42 -0.83 15.68
CA GLN A 31 -33.69 -0.20 16.96
C GLN A 31 -32.71 0.93 17.27
N LYS A 32 -31.42 0.75 16.95
CA LYS A 32 -30.39 1.79 17.12
C LYS A 32 -30.70 3.01 16.25
N ALA A 33 -31.05 2.81 14.99
CA ALA A 33 -31.40 3.90 14.08
C ALA A 33 -32.53 4.77 14.63
N LEU A 34 -33.59 4.17 15.20
CA LEU A 34 -34.68 4.96 15.80
C LEU A 34 -34.23 5.80 17.01
N ARG A 35 -33.28 5.30 17.81
CA ARG A 35 -32.69 6.06 18.93
C ARG A 35 -31.84 7.22 18.42
N ASP A 36 -31.05 6.99 17.38
CA ASP A 36 -30.21 8.00 16.75
C ASP A 36 -31.07 9.12 16.11
N PHE A 37 -32.28 8.78 15.66
CA PHE A 37 -33.29 9.75 15.22
C PHE A 37 -34.00 10.50 16.36
N GLY A 38 -33.69 10.17 17.62
CA GLY A 38 -34.16 10.87 18.81
C GLY A 38 -35.38 10.24 19.49
N LEU A 39 -35.78 9.02 19.14
CA LEU A 39 -36.85 8.33 19.86
C LEU A 39 -36.33 7.79 21.21
N PRO A 40 -37.11 7.91 22.29
CA PRO A 40 -36.76 7.31 23.57
C PRO A 40 -36.73 5.78 23.47
N ASP A 41 -35.85 5.14 24.24
CA ASP A 41 -35.61 3.68 24.20
C ASP A 41 -36.90 2.85 24.35
N VAL A 42 -37.85 3.34 25.13
CA VAL A 42 -39.16 2.71 25.38
C VAL A 42 -39.98 2.59 24.08
N LEU A 43 -39.84 3.54 23.17
CA LEU A 43 -40.53 3.56 21.87
C LEU A 43 -39.68 2.95 20.76
N ALA A 44 -38.36 3.16 20.79
CA ALA A 44 -37.45 2.70 19.75
C ALA A 44 -37.38 1.16 19.64
N ARG A 45 -37.46 0.44 20.77
CA ARG A 45 -37.46 -1.05 20.78
C ARG A 45 -38.68 -1.67 20.09
N PRO A 46 -39.93 -1.34 20.48
CA PRO A 46 -41.12 -1.91 19.82
C PRO A 46 -41.23 -1.44 18.37
N LEU A 47 -41.04 -0.14 18.09
CA LEU A 47 -41.13 0.39 16.74
C LEU A 47 -40.05 -0.19 15.82
N GLY A 48 -38.82 -0.35 16.29
CA GLY A 48 -37.73 -0.93 15.51
C GLY A 48 -37.93 -2.40 15.15
N SER A 49 -38.76 -3.11 15.93
CA SER A 49 -39.10 -4.52 15.70
C SER A 49 -40.37 -4.70 14.85
N ILE A 50 -41.32 -3.75 14.94
CA ILE A 50 -42.57 -3.77 14.17
C ILE A 50 -42.37 -3.20 12.76
N LEU A 51 -41.51 -2.18 12.61
CA LEU A 51 -41.28 -1.48 11.34
C LEU A 51 -40.90 -2.43 10.17
N PRO A 52 -39.99 -3.42 10.32
CA PRO A 52 -39.64 -4.33 9.24
C PRO A 52 -40.84 -5.16 8.77
N ILE A 53 -41.72 -5.56 9.70
CA ILE A 53 -42.94 -6.32 9.39
C ILE A 53 -43.90 -5.43 8.60
N VAL A 54 -44.08 -4.18 9.03
CA VAL A 54 -44.91 -3.19 8.30
C VAL A 54 -44.37 -2.97 6.88
N GLU A 55 -43.06 -2.84 6.71
CA GLU A 55 -42.43 -2.68 5.39
C GLU A 55 -42.69 -3.88 4.47
N ILE A 56 -42.58 -5.11 4.99
CA ILE A 56 -42.87 -6.34 4.22
C ILE A 56 -44.35 -6.45 3.88
N VAL A 57 -45.26 -6.14 4.81
CA VAL A 57 -46.71 -6.17 4.57
C VAL A 57 -47.09 -5.14 3.50
N LEU A 58 -46.54 -3.93 3.56
CA LEU A 58 -46.75 -2.92 2.52
C LEU A 58 -46.17 -3.35 1.17
N ALA A 59 -45.01 -4.01 1.15
CA ALA A 59 -44.43 -4.55 -0.08
C ALA A 59 -45.34 -5.58 -0.75
N VAL A 60 -45.84 -6.56 0.00
CA VAL A 60 -46.77 -7.59 -0.48
C VAL A 60 -48.09 -6.96 -0.92
N GLY A 61 -48.59 -5.99 -0.16
CA GLY A 61 -49.81 -5.26 -0.48
C GLY A 61 -49.71 -4.47 -1.79
N LEU A 62 -48.57 -3.82 -2.04
CA LEU A 62 -48.30 -3.07 -3.28
C LEU A 62 -48.20 -3.98 -4.52
N ALA A 63 -47.65 -5.19 -4.34
CA ALA A 63 -47.60 -6.21 -5.39
C ALA A 63 -48.98 -6.81 -5.71
N SER A 64 -49.90 -6.83 -4.75
CA SER A 64 -51.25 -7.37 -4.92
C SER A 64 -52.22 -6.38 -5.55
N ARG A 65 -53.04 -6.84 -6.51
CA ARG A 65 -54.11 -6.04 -7.12
C ARG A 65 -55.18 -5.62 -6.10
N VAL A 66 -55.49 -6.50 -5.15
CA VAL A 66 -56.59 -6.31 -4.18
C VAL A 66 -56.16 -5.34 -3.08
N TRP A 67 -54.95 -5.51 -2.56
CA TRP A 67 -54.48 -4.77 -1.39
C TRP A 67 -53.77 -3.45 -1.73
N SER A 68 -53.44 -3.20 -3.01
CA SER A 68 -52.70 -1.99 -3.39
C SER A 68 -53.42 -0.68 -3.09
N GLY A 69 -54.75 -0.69 -3.04
CA GLY A 69 -55.53 0.49 -2.66
C GLY A 69 -55.30 0.93 -1.21
N LEU A 70 -54.97 -0.02 -0.32
CA LEU A 70 -54.65 0.23 1.09
C LEU A 70 -53.14 0.35 1.31
N ALA A 71 -52.34 -0.42 0.56
CA ALA A 71 -50.89 -0.43 0.73
C ALA A 71 -50.20 0.84 0.19
N ALA A 72 -50.72 1.45 -0.89
CA ALA A 72 -50.16 2.69 -1.44
C ALA A 72 -50.25 3.88 -0.46
N PRO A 73 -51.40 4.20 0.16
CA PRO A 73 -51.46 5.25 1.18
C PRO A 73 -50.64 4.88 2.43
N GLY A 74 -50.59 3.61 2.82
CA GLY A 74 -49.73 3.16 3.93
C GLY A 74 -48.23 3.41 3.67
N ALA A 75 -47.76 3.08 2.46
CA ALA A 75 -46.38 3.35 2.03
C ALA A 75 -46.08 4.85 1.96
N LEU A 76 -47.03 5.65 1.47
CA LEU A 76 -46.92 7.11 1.47
C LEU A 76 -46.77 7.68 2.88
N ILE A 77 -47.64 7.28 3.81
CA ILE A 77 -47.59 7.74 5.21
C ILE A 77 -46.23 7.40 5.82
N LEU A 78 -45.77 6.17 5.65
CA LEU A 78 -44.50 5.72 6.20
C LEU A 78 -43.31 6.53 5.64
N LEU A 79 -43.28 6.78 4.32
CA LEU A 79 -42.24 7.61 3.69
C LEU A 79 -42.29 9.06 4.15
N LEU A 80 -43.47 9.64 4.35
CA LEU A 80 -43.62 11.00 4.86
C LEU A 80 -43.13 11.14 6.31
N VAL A 81 -43.46 10.18 7.18
CA VAL A 81 -42.94 10.12 8.55
C VAL A 81 -41.42 10.03 8.54
N PHE A 82 -40.86 9.20 7.66
CA PHE A 82 -39.41 9.07 7.53
C PHE A 82 -38.74 10.35 7.00
N CYS A 83 -39.34 11.00 5.99
CA CYS A 83 -38.87 12.30 5.48
C CYS A 83 -38.92 13.39 6.56
N ALA A 84 -39.98 13.43 7.36
CA ALA A 84 -40.11 14.38 8.47
C ALA A 84 -39.02 14.15 9.53
N GLY A 85 -38.72 12.89 9.86
CA GLY A 85 -37.64 12.53 10.78
C GLY A 85 -36.26 12.97 10.27
N ILE A 86 -35.97 12.76 8.98
CA ILE A 86 -34.71 13.21 8.35
C ILE A 86 -34.66 14.75 8.33
N GLY A 87 -35.72 15.41 7.89
CA GLY A 87 -35.79 16.87 7.78
C GLY A 87 -35.64 17.57 9.12
N TYR A 88 -36.28 17.05 10.18
CA TYR A 88 -36.15 17.56 11.54
C TYR A 88 -34.71 17.47 12.07
N ASN A 89 -34.02 16.34 11.82
CA ASN A 89 -32.64 16.16 12.25
C ASN A 89 -31.67 17.06 11.45
N LEU A 90 -31.85 17.16 10.14
CA LEU A 90 -31.07 18.07 9.28
C LEU A 90 -31.26 19.54 9.69
N ALA A 91 -32.48 19.97 10.01
CA ALA A 91 -32.77 21.32 10.48
C ALA A 91 -32.09 21.66 11.81
N ARG A 92 -31.75 20.65 12.62
CA ARG A 92 -31.00 20.80 13.88
C ARG A 92 -29.49 20.56 13.72
N GLY A 93 -28.99 20.45 12.49
CA GLY A 93 -27.58 20.18 12.21
C GLY A 93 -27.11 18.76 12.58
N ARG A 94 -28.04 17.84 12.86
CA ARG A 94 -27.73 16.44 13.20
C ARG A 94 -27.75 15.58 11.93
N LYS A 95 -26.78 14.69 11.81
CA LYS A 95 -26.68 13.73 10.70
C LYS A 95 -26.67 12.29 11.25
N PRO A 96 -27.82 11.77 11.72
CA PRO A 96 -27.89 10.42 12.26
C PRO A 96 -27.61 9.39 11.16
N ASP A 97 -27.08 8.23 11.53
CA ASP A 97 -26.83 7.15 10.58
C ASP A 97 -28.14 6.55 10.07
N CYS A 98 -28.36 6.61 8.76
CA CYS A 98 -29.55 6.03 8.14
C CYS A 98 -29.34 4.54 7.84
N HIS A 99 -29.80 3.65 8.72
CA HIS A 99 -29.83 2.20 8.48
C HIS A 99 -31.07 1.75 7.65
N CYS A 100 -31.43 2.49 6.59
CA CYS A 100 -32.61 2.17 5.77
C CYS A 100 -32.58 0.76 5.17
N PHE A 101 -31.38 0.21 4.95
CA PHE A 101 -31.11 -1.09 4.36
C PHE A 101 -30.26 -1.98 5.30
N GLY A 102 -30.39 -1.82 6.63
CA GLY A 102 -29.58 -2.56 7.60
C GLY A 102 -28.08 -2.28 7.45
N GLN A 103 -27.25 -3.33 7.43
CA GLN A 103 -25.79 -3.23 7.24
C GLN A 103 -25.35 -3.10 5.78
N LEU A 104 -26.27 -3.18 4.80
CA LEU A 104 -25.92 -3.16 3.37
C LEU A 104 -25.50 -1.77 2.89
N TYR A 105 -25.95 -0.71 3.54
CA TYR A 105 -25.54 0.67 3.24
C TYR A 105 -25.83 1.57 4.45
N SER A 106 -24.77 1.98 5.16
CA SER A 106 -24.82 2.93 6.28
C SER A 106 -24.15 4.22 5.83
N ALA A 107 -24.94 5.28 5.67
CA ALA A 107 -24.41 6.61 5.38
C ALA A 107 -25.15 7.65 6.24
N PRO A 108 -24.46 8.72 6.69
CA PRO A 108 -25.09 9.78 7.46
C PRO A 108 -26.24 10.40 6.67
N ALA A 109 -27.37 10.62 7.33
CA ALA A 109 -28.55 11.24 6.74
C ALA A 109 -28.17 12.62 6.16
N GLY A 110 -28.28 12.76 4.84
CA GLY A 110 -27.96 13.98 4.11
C GLY A 110 -29.11 14.50 3.23
N PRO A 111 -28.96 15.67 2.59
CA PRO A 111 -29.97 16.23 1.68
C PRO A 111 -30.34 15.28 0.55
N ALA A 112 -29.38 14.50 0.05
CA ALA A 112 -29.60 13.47 -0.95
C ALA A 112 -30.53 12.34 -0.46
N ALA A 113 -30.42 11.93 0.81
CA ALA A 113 -31.30 10.93 1.41
C ALA A 113 -32.75 11.44 1.52
N LEU A 114 -32.92 12.71 1.89
CA LEU A 114 -34.23 13.36 1.93
C LEU A 114 -34.84 13.46 0.51
N GLY A 115 -34.06 13.90 -0.48
CA GLY A 115 -34.52 14.00 -1.87
C GLY A 115 -34.97 12.66 -2.47
N ARG A 116 -34.21 11.59 -2.21
CA ARG A 116 -34.57 10.23 -2.64
C ARG A 116 -35.87 9.75 -1.99
N ASN A 117 -36.05 9.94 -0.68
CA ASN A 117 -37.27 9.51 0.01
C ASN A 117 -38.48 10.37 -0.41
N ALA A 118 -38.29 11.66 -0.68
CA ALA A 118 -39.32 12.53 -1.23
C ALA A 118 -39.77 12.07 -2.63
N LEU A 119 -38.83 11.64 -3.48
CA LEU A 119 -39.17 11.05 -4.79
C LEU A 119 -40.00 9.76 -4.62
N LEU A 120 -39.60 8.86 -3.72
CA LEU A 120 -40.37 7.65 -3.44
C LEU A 120 -41.78 7.98 -2.90
N ALA A 121 -41.91 9.02 -2.07
CA ALA A 121 -43.19 9.50 -1.56
C ALA A 121 -44.07 10.04 -2.69
N LEU A 122 -43.50 10.82 -3.63
CA LEU A 122 -44.23 11.30 -4.82
C LEU A 122 -44.72 10.14 -5.71
N LEU A 123 -43.90 9.10 -5.86
CA LEU A 123 -44.29 7.89 -6.58
C LEU A 123 -45.43 7.15 -5.86
N ALA A 124 -45.37 7.01 -4.53
CA ALA A 124 -46.44 6.42 -3.73
C ALA A 124 -47.74 7.25 -3.77
N LEU A 125 -47.62 8.58 -3.79
CA LEU A 125 -48.74 9.51 -3.97
C LEU A 125 -49.39 9.34 -5.35
N ALA A 126 -48.58 9.22 -6.41
CA ALA A 126 -49.09 8.97 -7.76
C ALA A 126 -49.86 7.63 -7.84
N VAL A 127 -49.36 6.57 -7.20
CA VAL A 127 -50.09 5.29 -7.10
C VAL A 127 -51.39 5.45 -6.29
N THR A 128 -51.39 6.25 -5.23
CA THR A 128 -52.58 6.49 -4.40
C THR A 128 -53.67 7.25 -5.16
N ILE A 129 -53.31 8.30 -5.92
CA ILE A 129 -54.27 9.14 -6.66
C ILE A 129 -54.76 8.45 -7.94
N PHE A 130 -53.86 7.83 -8.70
CA PHE A 130 -54.16 7.29 -10.04
C PHE A 130 -54.36 5.77 -10.06
N GLY A 131 -54.02 5.05 -8.99
CA GLY A 131 -54.15 3.60 -8.88
C GLY A 131 -55.60 3.12 -8.80
N SER A 132 -56.50 3.92 -8.21
CA SER A 132 -57.94 3.64 -8.17
C SER A 132 -58.60 3.67 -9.55
N ARG A 133 -58.03 4.44 -10.50
CA ARG A 133 -58.53 4.60 -11.88
C ARG A 133 -57.96 3.59 -12.89
N SER A 134 -56.95 2.80 -12.50
CA SER A 134 -56.16 1.95 -13.42
C SER A 134 -56.17 0.45 -13.04
N THR A 135 -57.23 0.01 -12.37
CA THR A 135 -57.42 -1.31 -11.78
C THR A 135 -57.49 -2.51 -12.75
N SER A 136 -57.05 -2.42 -14.01
CA SER A 136 -57.21 -3.51 -15.00
C SER A 136 -56.04 -4.49 -15.13
N MET A 137 -54.80 -4.13 -14.77
CA MET A 137 -53.63 -5.00 -15.01
C MET A 137 -53.00 -5.48 -13.70
N SER A 138 -53.12 -6.77 -13.39
CA SER A 138 -52.27 -7.41 -12.36
C SER A 138 -51.01 -7.99 -12.99
N ALA A 139 -49.94 -8.08 -12.21
CA ALA A 139 -48.73 -8.79 -12.61
C ALA A 139 -49.05 -10.25 -13.01
N THR A 140 -50.02 -10.87 -12.34
CA THR A 140 -50.51 -12.21 -12.68
C THR A 140 -51.23 -12.26 -14.01
N SER A 141 -52.11 -11.31 -14.34
CA SER A 141 -52.85 -11.30 -15.62
C SER A 141 -51.95 -10.94 -16.80
N TRP A 142 -50.92 -10.13 -16.57
CA TRP A 142 -49.89 -9.84 -17.56
C TRP A 142 -48.96 -11.04 -17.80
N PHE A 143 -48.59 -11.77 -16.74
CA PHE A 143 -47.75 -12.97 -16.84
C PHE A 143 -48.50 -14.12 -17.53
N THR A 144 -49.76 -14.37 -17.17
CA THR A 144 -50.58 -15.43 -17.78
C THR A 144 -50.93 -15.15 -19.23
N ALA A 145 -50.92 -13.88 -19.67
CA ALA A 145 -51.14 -13.48 -21.06
C ALA A 145 -49.91 -13.68 -21.99
N ARG A 146 -48.77 -14.17 -21.47
CA ARG A 146 -47.55 -14.44 -22.27
C ARG A 146 -47.47 -15.91 -22.73
N PRO A 147 -46.80 -16.19 -23.85
CA PRO A 147 -46.48 -17.56 -24.27
C PRO A 147 -45.66 -18.31 -23.20
N MET A 148 -45.84 -19.63 -23.12
CA MET A 148 -45.20 -20.48 -22.10
C MET A 148 -43.67 -20.32 -22.05
N LEU A 149 -43.00 -20.19 -23.21
CA LEU A 149 -41.54 -19.99 -23.27
C LEU A 149 -41.10 -18.69 -22.57
N GLN A 150 -41.87 -17.61 -22.76
CA GLN A 150 -41.57 -16.30 -22.19
C GLN A 150 -41.84 -16.27 -20.68
N GLN A 151 -42.85 -17.01 -20.21
CA GLN A 151 -43.09 -17.24 -18.79
C GLN A 151 -41.91 -17.98 -18.15
N LEU A 152 -41.40 -19.03 -18.79
CA LEU A 152 -40.27 -19.81 -18.32
C LEU A 152 -38.99 -18.96 -18.20
N MET A 153 -38.72 -18.13 -19.22
CA MET A 153 -37.56 -17.21 -19.21
C MET A 153 -37.66 -16.17 -18.10
N LEU A 154 -38.85 -15.61 -17.85
CA LEU A 154 -39.05 -14.64 -16.77
C LEU A 154 -38.85 -15.28 -15.39
N LEU A 155 -39.36 -16.49 -15.17
CA LEU A 155 -39.12 -17.24 -13.94
C LEU A 155 -37.64 -17.58 -13.75
N LEU A 156 -36.96 -17.99 -14.82
CA LEU A 156 -35.53 -18.25 -14.80
C LEU A 156 -34.74 -16.98 -14.47
N ALA A 157 -35.09 -15.84 -15.06
CA ALA A 157 -34.42 -14.56 -14.79
C ALA A 157 -34.63 -14.10 -13.33
N ILE A 158 -35.81 -14.31 -12.76
CA ILE A 158 -36.10 -14.02 -11.34
C ILE A 158 -35.23 -14.86 -10.40
N ILE A 159 -34.80 -16.05 -10.81
CA ILE A 159 -33.93 -16.93 -10.01
C ILE A 159 -32.45 -16.60 -10.26
N VAL A 160 -32.04 -16.51 -11.52
CA VAL A 160 -30.64 -16.39 -11.94
C VAL A 160 -30.06 -15.01 -11.61
N VAL A 161 -30.82 -13.93 -11.81
CA VAL A 161 -30.29 -12.58 -11.57
C VAL A 161 -29.94 -12.35 -10.09
N PRO A 162 -30.80 -12.69 -9.10
CA PRO A 162 -30.41 -12.62 -7.69
C PRO A 162 -29.26 -13.56 -7.33
N LEU A 163 -29.18 -14.75 -7.92
CA LEU A 163 -28.07 -15.68 -7.71
C LEU A 163 -26.72 -15.08 -8.16
N LEU A 164 -26.70 -14.44 -9.33
CA LEU A 164 -25.51 -13.77 -9.85
C LEU A 164 -25.12 -12.55 -9.02
N ILE A 165 -26.11 -11.72 -8.62
CA ILE A 165 -25.86 -10.55 -7.77
C ILE A 165 -25.36 -11.00 -6.39
N GLY A 166 -26.02 -11.98 -5.78
CA GLY A 166 -25.66 -12.52 -4.47
C GLY A 166 -24.30 -13.22 -4.49
N GLY A 167 -24.02 -14.02 -5.52
CA GLY A 167 -22.73 -14.69 -5.72
C GLY A 167 -21.59 -13.69 -5.95
N GLY A 168 -21.81 -12.67 -6.79
CA GLY A 168 -20.86 -11.59 -7.01
C GLY A 168 -20.61 -10.76 -5.74
N TRP A 169 -21.66 -10.46 -4.98
CA TRP A 169 -21.53 -9.78 -3.68
C TRP A 169 -20.75 -10.64 -2.68
N LEU A 170 -21.04 -11.94 -2.58
CA LEU A 170 -20.33 -12.87 -1.70
C LEU A 170 -18.84 -12.96 -2.08
N LEU A 171 -18.52 -13.02 -3.39
CA LEU A 171 -17.15 -13.00 -3.88
C LEU A 171 -16.42 -11.71 -3.49
N LEU A 172 -17.04 -10.56 -3.71
CA LEU A 172 -16.47 -9.27 -3.30
C LEU A 172 -16.28 -9.18 -1.79
N GLN A 173 -17.23 -9.70 -1.01
CA GLN A 173 -17.15 -9.77 0.44
C GLN A 173 -16.00 -10.69 0.89
N ALA A 174 -15.85 -11.86 0.25
CA ALA A 174 -14.77 -12.80 0.52
C ALA A 174 -13.39 -12.20 0.21
N LEU A 175 -13.25 -11.52 -0.94
CA LEU A 175 -12.02 -10.81 -1.30
C LEU A 175 -11.68 -9.70 -0.29
N ARG A 176 -12.69 -8.93 0.15
CA ARG A 176 -12.50 -7.90 1.18
C ARG A 176 -12.10 -8.51 2.52
N GLN A 177 -12.73 -9.62 2.92
CA GLN A 177 -12.38 -10.33 4.15
C GLN A 177 -10.97 -10.89 4.11
N GLN A 178 -10.56 -11.49 2.98
CA GLN A 178 -9.19 -11.98 2.78
C GLN A 178 -8.17 -10.84 2.85
N GLY A 179 -8.43 -9.71 2.20
CA GLY A 179 -7.56 -8.53 2.29
C GLY A 179 -7.42 -8.01 3.73
N LEU A 180 -8.50 -7.96 4.49
CA LEU A 180 -8.48 -7.57 5.91
C LEU A 180 -7.75 -8.57 6.80
N LEU A 181 -7.84 -9.87 6.49
CA LEU A 181 -7.18 -10.92 7.24
C LEU A 181 -5.66 -10.88 7.00
N LEU A 182 -5.23 -10.64 5.77
CA LEU A 182 -3.82 -10.40 5.42
C LEU A 182 -3.26 -9.18 6.18
N LEU A 183 -3.98 -8.06 6.19
CA LEU A 183 -3.56 -6.85 6.93
C LEU A 183 -3.51 -7.07 8.45
N ARG A 184 -4.37 -7.96 8.99
CA ARG A 184 -4.33 -8.34 10.40
C ARG A 184 -3.18 -9.30 10.71
N LEU A 185 -2.91 -10.23 9.81
CA LEU A 185 -1.79 -11.15 9.93
C LEU A 185 -0.48 -10.37 9.96
N ASP A 186 -0.29 -9.44 9.02
CA ASP A 186 0.87 -8.56 8.95
C ASP A 186 1.03 -7.73 10.24
N ARG A 187 -0.07 -7.23 10.82
CA ARG A 187 -0.03 -6.52 12.11
C ARG A 187 0.31 -7.43 13.28
N VAL A 188 -0.10 -8.70 13.26
CA VAL A 188 0.23 -9.69 14.30
C VAL A 188 1.68 -10.14 14.17
N GLU A 189 2.15 -10.42 12.96
CA GLU A 189 3.55 -10.75 12.65
C GLU A 189 4.47 -9.62 13.09
N ASN A 190 4.13 -8.37 12.76
CA ASN A 190 4.89 -7.20 13.20
C ASN A 190 4.91 -7.04 14.73
N ARG A 191 3.79 -7.30 15.42
CA ARG A 191 3.75 -7.26 16.90
C ARG A 191 4.52 -8.39 17.56
N LEU A 192 4.51 -9.59 16.97
CA LEU A 192 5.29 -10.73 17.46
C LEU A 192 6.79 -10.50 17.24
N GLY A 193 7.17 -9.95 16.07
CA GLY A 193 8.54 -9.49 15.80
C GLY A 193 9.01 -8.42 16.78
N GLN A 194 8.15 -7.44 17.12
CA GLN A 194 8.43 -6.43 18.15
C GLN A 194 8.55 -7.01 19.57
N ALA A 195 7.85 -8.10 19.87
CA ALA A 195 7.91 -8.80 21.15
C ALA A 195 9.12 -9.75 21.26
N GLY A 196 10.00 -9.81 20.24
CA GLY A 196 11.12 -10.74 20.18
C GLY A 196 10.70 -12.20 20.00
N ILE A 197 9.40 -12.46 19.80
CA ILE A 197 8.89 -13.77 19.39
C ILE A 197 9.07 -13.82 17.88
N LEU A 198 10.27 -14.23 17.47
CA LEU A 198 10.47 -14.73 16.11
C LEU A 198 9.48 -15.89 15.97
N LEU A 199 8.39 -15.68 15.22
CA LEU A 199 7.76 -16.78 14.53
C LEU A 199 8.89 -17.33 13.66
N GLU A 200 9.54 -18.37 14.17
CA GLU A 200 10.44 -19.20 13.41
C GLU A 200 9.57 -19.76 12.29
N LYS A 201 9.52 -19.01 11.19
CA LYS A 201 9.03 -19.47 9.91
C LYS A 201 9.80 -20.77 9.73
N THR A 202 9.07 -21.87 9.79
CA THR A 202 9.63 -23.21 9.82
C THR A 202 10.70 -23.27 8.75
N GLN A 203 11.90 -23.74 9.12
CA GLN A 203 13.17 -23.68 8.40
C GLN A 203 13.19 -24.41 7.03
N GLU A 204 12.11 -24.36 6.25
CA GLU A 204 11.99 -24.95 4.91
C GLU A 204 12.15 -23.91 3.78
N GLU A 205 12.26 -22.60 4.07
CA GLU A 205 12.49 -21.55 3.05
C GLU A 205 13.63 -20.55 3.38
N GLU A 206 14.57 -20.90 4.28
CA GLU A 206 15.88 -20.22 4.37
C GLU A 206 16.97 -21.00 3.64
N SER A 207 16.70 -21.33 2.37
CA SER A 207 17.77 -21.27 1.37
C SER A 207 17.78 -19.83 0.88
N GLY A 208 18.83 -19.07 1.18
CA GLY A 208 18.95 -17.67 0.77
C GLY A 208 18.54 -17.46 -0.69
N THR A 209 17.74 -16.42 -0.96
CA THR A 209 17.37 -16.05 -2.31
C THR A 209 18.62 -15.64 -3.09
N GLY A 210 18.98 -16.44 -4.11
CA GLY A 210 20.15 -16.21 -4.93
C GLY A 210 21.42 -16.95 -4.48
N LEU A 211 22.40 -16.96 -5.37
CA LEU A 211 23.72 -17.52 -5.10
C LEU A 211 24.49 -16.65 -4.08
N PRO A 212 25.30 -17.25 -3.19
CA PRO A 212 26.03 -16.49 -2.18
C PRO A 212 27.07 -15.56 -2.81
N VAL A 213 27.24 -14.36 -2.23
CA VAL A 213 28.27 -13.41 -2.65
C VAL A 213 29.66 -14.04 -2.52
N GLY A 214 30.46 -13.94 -3.58
CA GLY A 214 31.76 -14.56 -3.72
C GLY A 214 31.75 -15.95 -4.36
N ALA A 215 30.57 -16.56 -4.58
CA ALA A 215 30.46 -17.80 -5.34
C ALA A 215 30.73 -17.59 -6.83
N PRO A 216 31.24 -18.61 -7.55
CA PRO A 216 31.36 -18.55 -9.00
C PRO A 216 29.98 -18.44 -9.65
N ALA A 217 29.81 -17.47 -10.54
CA ALA A 217 28.60 -17.31 -11.33
C ALA A 217 28.49 -18.50 -12.32
N PRO A 218 27.38 -19.25 -12.32
CA PRO A 218 27.22 -20.39 -13.21
C PRO A 218 27.31 -19.98 -14.68
N ALA A 219 28.07 -20.74 -15.46
CA ALA A 219 28.18 -20.49 -16.88
C ALA A 219 26.84 -20.79 -17.58
N PHE A 220 26.45 -19.90 -18.49
CA PHE A 220 25.33 -20.12 -19.40
C PHE A 220 25.70 -19.73 -20.82
N SER A 221 24.93 -20.26 -21.77
CA SER A 221 24.98 -19.90 -23.18
C SER A 221 23.56 -19.96 -23.74
N GLY A 222 23.02 -18.81 -24.15
CA GLY A 222 21.67 -18.70 -24.69
C GLY A 222 21.65 -17.98 -26.04
N LYS A 223 20.50 -18.01 -26.70
CA LYS A 223 20.29 -17.31 -27.98
C LYS A 223 19.82 -15.88 -27.73
N GLY A 224 20.34 -14.92 -28.48
CA GLY A 224 19.78 -13.58 -28.56
C GLY A 224 18.62 -13.49 -29.54
N LEU A 225 18.14 -12.27 -29.77
CA LEU A 225 16.96 -12.02 -30.61
C LEU A 225 17.22 -12.30 -32.09
N ASP A 226 18.46 -12.17 -32.54
CA ASP A 226 18.86 -12.35 -33.94
C ASP A 226 19.54 -13.71 -34.17
N GLY A 227 19.46 -14.60 -33.17
CA GLY A 227 19.99 -15.97 -33.21
C GLY A 227 21.47 -16.08 -32.87
N GLU A 228 22.12 -14.97 -32.52
CA GLU A 228 23.47 -14.94 -32.00
C GLU A 228 23.56 -15.67 -30.64
N ILE A 229 24.70 -16.28 -30.35
CA ILE A 229 24.91 -16.96 -29.07
C ILE A 229 25.57 -15.99 -28.10
N ILE A 230 24.91 -15.74 -26.98
CA ILE A 230 25.41 -14.91 -25.88
C ILE A 230 25.67 -15.81 -24.68
N SER A 231 26.91 -15.82 -24.21
CA SER A 231 27.33 -16.58 -23.04
C SER A 231 27.83 -15.66 -21.94
N LEU A 232 27.78 -16.14 -20.69
CA LEU A 232 28.36 -15.41 -19.56
C LEU A 232 29.85 -15.10 -19.81
N HIS A 233 30.58 -16.07 -20.34
CA HIS A 233 31.99 -15.91 -20.67
C HIS A 233 32.22 -14.77 -21.70
N GLY A 234 31.39 -14.69 -22.74
CA GLY A 234 31.45 -13.61 -23.72
C GLY A 234 31.11 -12.24 -23.14
N LEU A 235 30.17 -12.18 -22.19
CA LEU A 235 29.81 -10.94 -21.49
C LEU A 235 30.95 -10.46 -20.57
N LEU A 236 31.65 -11.38 -19.90
CA LEU A 236 32.79 -11.10 -19.01
C LEU A 236 34.09 -10.80 -19.76
N ALA A 237 34.26 -11.29 -20.99
CA ALA A 237 35.47 -11.10 -21.79
C ALA A 237 35.83 -9.63 -22.05
N VAL A 238 34.86 -8.72 -21.89
CA VAL A 238 35.05 -7.26 -21.98
C VAL A 238 35.82 -6.69 -20.77
N GLY A 239 36.03 -7.50 -19.72
CA GLY A 239 36.76 -7.10 -18.51
C GLY A 239 35.99 -6.15 -17.60
N LYS A 240 34.65 -6.12 -17.74
CA LYS A 240 33.75 -5.26 -16.98
C LYS A 240 32.81 -6.10 -16.13
N PRO A 241 32.33 -5.59 -14.98
CA PRO A 241 31.27 -6.25 -14.25
C PRO A 241 30.01 -6.36 -15.13
N VAL A 242 29.28 -7.46 -14.96
CA VAL A 242 28.07 -7.79 -15.71
C VAL A 242 26.88 -7.76 -14.75
N VAL A 243 25.89 -6.91 -15.03
CA VAL A 243 24.59 -6.95 -14.36
C VAL A 243 23.67 -7.85 -15.19
N LEU A 244 23.28 -8.99 -14.63
CA LEU A 244 22.30 -9.89 -15.22
C LEU A 244 20.92 -9.49 -14.68
N VAL A 245 20.01 -9.10 -15.57
CA VAL A 245 18.65 -8.69 -15.22
C VAL A 245 17.67 -9.74 -15.74
N PHE A 246 16.95 -10.39 -14.84
CA PHE A 246 15.97 -11.45 -15.13
C PHE A 246 14.58 -10.84 -15.33
N THR A 247 13.95 -11.11 -16.47
CA THR A 247 12.66 -10.54 -16.87
C THR A 247 11.74 -11.56 -17.54
N ASP A 248 10.49 -11.15 -17.68
CA ASP A 248 9.46 -11.89 -18.42
C ASP A 248 8.64 -10.92 -19.30
N PRO A 249 8.36 -11.26 -20.58
CA PRO A 249 7.55 -10.43 -21.45
C PRO A 249 6.09 -10.30 -21.02
N ASP A 250 5.55 -11.13 -20.13
CA ASP A 250 4.20 -11.00 -19.57
C ASP A 250 4.19 -10.31 -18.19
N CYS A 251 5.37 -9.96 -17.66
CA CYS A 251 5.53 -9.23 -16.40
C CYS A 251 5.35 -7.72 -16.59
N ALA A 252 4.31 -7.15 -15.95
CA ALA A 252 4.01 -5.72 -16.01
C ALA A 252 5.08 -4.83 -15.35
N PRO A 253 5.62 -5.14 -14.15
CA PRO A 253 6.73 -4.37 -13.56
C PRO A 253 7.99 -4.40 -14.43
N CYS A 254 8.26 -5.53 -15.10
CA CYS A 254 9.40 -5.67 -15.99
C CYS A 254 9.30 -4.68 -17.16
N ALA A 255 8.10 -4.43 -17.69
CA ALA A 255 7.88 -3.47 -18.78
C ALA A 255 8.31 -2.04 -18.41
N VAL A 256 8.16 -1.64 -17.14
CA VAL A 256 8.58 -0.32 -16.64
C VAL A 256 10.12 -0.18 -16.67
N LEU A 257 10.85 -1.27 -16.50
CA LEU A 257 12.31 -1.30 -16.41
C LEU A 257 13.00 -1.33 -17.78
N ILE A 258 12.31 -1.80 -18.83
CA ILE A 258 12.89 -1.96 -20.18
C ILE A 258 13.49 -0.65 -20.75
N PRO A 259 12.84 0.53 -20.69
CA PRO A 259 13.43 1.76 -21.19
C PRO A 259 14.73 2.15 -20.48
N GLU A 260 14.84 1.84 -19.18
CA GLU A 260 16.02 2.09 -18.37
C GLU A 260 17.15 1.13 -18.73
N ILE A 261 16.86 -0.16 -18.91
CA ILE A 261 17.85 -1.16 -19.34
C ILE A 261 18.47 -0.76 -20.68
N GLY A 262 17.66 -0.34 -21.66
CA GLY A 262 18.15 0.15 -22.94
C GLY A 262 19.07 1.37 -22.78
N ARG A 263 18.72 2.29 -21.88
CA ARG A 263 19.55 3.45 -21.54
C ARG A 263 20.87 3.04 -20.87
N TRP A 264 20.83 2.13 -19.90
CA TRP A 264 22.02 1.64 -19.19
C TRP A 264 22.98 0.92 -20.12
N GLN A 265 22.48 0.08 -21.05
CA GLN A 265 23.30 -0.59 -22.05
C GLN A 265 24.09 0.38 -22.94
N ARG A 266 23.58 1.60 -23.16
CA ARG A 266 24.26 2.65 -23.95
C ARG A 266 25.11 3.55 -23.07
N ALA A 267 24.51 4.15 -22.04
CA ALA A 267 25.14 5.17 -21.19
C ALA A 267 26.27 4.60 -20.32
N TYR A 268 26.15 3.34 -19.89
CA TYR A 268 27.12 2.71 -19.00
C TYR A 268 27.96 1.64 -19.68
N ALA A 269 27.93 1.57 -21.02
CA ALA A 269 28.70 0.60 -21.80
C ALA A 269 30.21 0.64 -21.51
N SER A 270 30.75 1.78 -21.08
CA SER A 270 32.16 1.93 -20.69
C SER A 270 32.47 1.40 -19.28
N LYS A 271 31.48 1.29 -18.40
CA LYS A 271 31.65 0.95 -16.98
C LYS A 271 31.18 -0.46 -16.62
N LEU A 272 30.05 -0.90 -17.17
CA LEU A 272 29.47 -2.22 -16.91
C LEU A 272 28.75 -2.76 -18.15
N THR A 273 28.53 -4.07 -18.16
CA THR A 273 27.71 -4.74 -19.17
C THR A 273 26.35 -5.07 -18.55
N VAL A 274 25.25 -4.57 -19.11
CA VAL A 274 23.90 -5.01 -18.70
C VAL A 274 23.40 -6.06 -19.68
N ALA A 275 23.09 -7.27 -19.21
CA ALA A 275 22.51 -8.33 -20.00
C ALA A 275 21.11 -8.67 -19.49
N LEU A 276 20.13 -8.67 -20.39
CA LEU A 276 18.74 -8.99 -20.09
C LEU A 276 18.52 -10.49 -20.31
N LEU A 277 18.18 -11.24 -19.28
CA LEU A 277 17.82 -12.65 -19.37
C LEU A 277 16.30 -12.73 -19.35
N SER A 278 15.68 -13.15 -20.45
CA SER A 278 14.24 -13.07 -20.61
C SER A 278 13.62 -14.38 -21.05
N ARG A 279 12.49 -14.73 -20.44
CA ARG A 279 11.69 -15.91 -20.79
C ARG A 279 10.88 -15.68 -22.05
N GLY A 280 10.37 -16.77 -22.62
CA GLY A 280 9.36 -16.72 -23.68
C GLY A 280 9.95 -16.54 -25.09
N THR A 281 9.06 -16.27 -26.07
CA THR A 281 9.45 -16.33 -27.48
C THR A 281 10.23 -15.10 -27.95
N VAL A 282 10.91 -15.24 -29.10
CA VAL A 282 11.62 -14.15 -29.77
C VAL A 282 10.64 -13.01 -30.08
N GLU A 283 9.43 -13.32 -30.55
CA GLU A 283 8.42 -12.34 -30.94
C GLU A 283 7.94 -11.51 -29.74
N ALA A 284 7.64 -12.16 -28.62
CA ALA A 284 7.19 -11.50 -27.41
C ALA A 284 8.26 -10.55 -26.84
N ASN A 285 9.52 -11.00 -26.82
CA ASN A 285 10.64 -10.19 -26.38
C ASN A 285 10.96 -9.07 -27.37
N ARG A 286 10.91 -9.31 -28.68
CA ARG A 286 11.15 -8.30 -29.71
C ARG A 286 10.13 -7.17 -29.62
N ALA A 287 8.84 -7.50 -29.42
CA ALA A 287 7.77 -6.52 -29.28
C ALA A 287 8.00 -5.54 -28.11
N LYS A 288 8.56 -6.02 -26.99
CA LYS A 288 8.83 -5.16 -25.82
C LYS A 288 10.16 -4.41 -25.88
N THR A 289 11.14 -4.92 -26.61
CA THR A 289 12.53 -4.41 -26.51
C THR A 289 12.99 -3.59 -27.72
N SER A 290 12.34 -3.73 -28.88
CA SER A 290 12.76 -3.08 -30.12
C SER A 290 12.74 -1.56 -30.05
N GLU A 291 11.73 -0.98 -29.40
CA GLU A 291 11.58 0.48 -29.25
C GLU A 291 12.71 1.10 -28.43
N HIS A 292 13.31 0.34 -27.52
CA HIS A 292 14.34 0.84 -26.60
C HIS A 292 15.77 0.41 -26.99
N HIS A 293 15.92 -0.23 -28.16
CA HIS A 293 17.18 -0.70 -28.72
C HIS A 293 18.02 -1.53 -27.73
N ILE A 294 17.38 -2.49 -27.05
CA ILE A 294 18.10 -3.45 -26.21
C ILE A 294 18.83 -4.44 -27.13
N THR A 295 20.13 -4.60 -26.90
CA THR A 295 21.01 -5.38 -27.78
C THR A 295 21.58 -6.64 -27.11
N ARG A 296 21.72 -6.64 -25.78
CA ARG A 296 22.23 -7.79 -25.03
C ARG A 296 21.09 -8.46 -24.28
N ILE A 297 20.33 -9.27 -24.99
CA ILE A 297 19.24 -10.08 -24.44
C ILE A 297 19.50 -11.56 -24.70
N VAL A 298 19.32 -12.38 -23.67
CA VAL A 298 19.51 -13.83 -23.68
C VAL A 298 18.14 -14.45 -23.46
N LEU A 299 17.67 -15.21 -24.43
CA LEU A 299 16.41 -15.93 -24.33
C LEU A 299 16.61 -17.27 -23.63
N GLN A 300 15.66 -17.60 -22.75
CA GLN A 300 15.52 -18.92 -22.14
C GLN A 300 14.12 -19.47 -22.45
N ASN A 301 14.02 -20.80 -22.56
CA ASN A 301 12.76 -21.44 -22.97
C ASN A 301 11.71 -21.42 -21.85
N SER A 302 12.15 -21.68 -20.62
CA SER A 302 11.33 -21.65 -19.42
C SER A 302 12.01 -20.79 -18.35
N ASP A 303 12.51 -21.41 -17.28
CA ASP A 303 13.06 -20.81 -16.07
C ASP A 303 14.44 -21.41 -15.76
N GLU A 304 15.12 -21.94 -16.76
CA GLU A 304 16.40 -22.64 -16.60
C GLU A 304 17.51 -21.73 -16.07
N LEU A 305 17.60 -20.48 -16.55
CA LEU A 305 18.55 -19.49 -16.03
C LEU A 305 18.06 -18.91 -14.70
N ASP A 306 16.76 -18.78 -14.50
CA ASP A 306 16.19 -18.32 -13.23
C ASP A 306 16.58 -19.30 -12.11
N LYS A 307 16.36 -20.61 -12.32
CA LYS A 307 16.75 -21.68 -11.40
C LYS A 307 18.25 -21.75 -11.19
N LEU A 308 19.04 -21.58 -12.26
CA LEU A 308 20.49 -21.63 -12.20
C LEU A 308 21.08 -20.55 -11.27
N TYR A 309 20.45 -19.37 -11.22
CA TYR A 309 20.84 -18.27 -10.35
C TYR A 309 20.00 -18.15 -9.07
N ALA A 310 19.16 -19.16 -8.76
CA ALA A 310 18.22 -19.16 -7.64
C ALA A 310 17.33 -17.90 -7.57
N ILE A 311 16.79 -17.50 -8.73
CA ILE A 311 15.86 -16.39 -8.90
C ILE A 311 14.43 -16.91 -8.81
N HIS A 312 13.68 -16.39 -7.84
CA HIS A 312 12.31 -16.80 -7.56
C HIS A 312 11.24 -15.83 -8.08
N GLY A 313 11.65 -14.72 -8.71
CA GLY A 313 10.72 -13.72 -9.23
C GLY A 313 11.36 -12.70 -10.16
N THR A 314 10.55 -12.09 -11.03
CA THR A 314 10.98 -11.08 -12.00
C THR A 314 10.21 -9.76 -11.80
N PRO A 315 10.83 -8.58 -11.95
CA PRO A 315 12.23 -8.41 -12.33
C PRO A 315 13.18 -8.62 -11.14
N SER A 316 14.31 -9.27 -11.39
CA SER A 316 15.41 -9.40 -10.43
C SER A 316 16.74 -9.14 -11.11
N ALA A 317 17.79 -8.74 -10.38
CA ALA A 317 19.12 -8.65 -10.94
C ALA A 317 20.20 -9.15 -9.99
N VAL A 318 21.33 -9.58 -10.56
CA VAL A 318 22.54 -9.92 -9.84
C VAL A 318 23.75 -9.28 -10.52
N LEU A 319 24.69 -8.81 -9.71
CA LEU A 319 25.98 -8.31 -10.18
C LEU A 319 27.00 -9.45 -10.21
N VAL A 320 27.65 -9.62 -11.36
CA VAL A 320 28.77 -10.53 -11.54
C VAL A 320 30.03 -9.71 -11.79
N HIS A 321 31.03 -9.88 -10.95
CA HIS A 321 32.32 -9.22 -11.10
C HIS A 321 33.05 -9.72 -12.36
N ALA A 322 34.01 -8.94 -12.86
CA ALA A 322 34.76 -9.27 -14.10
C ALA A 322 35.57 -10.58 -14.03
N ASP A 323 35.82 -11.12 -12.83
CA ASP A 323 36.45 -12.43 -12.61
C ASP A 323 35.44 -13.60 -12.58
N GLY A 324 34.15 -13.32 -12.79
CA GLY A 324 33.09 -14.33 -12.87
C GLY A 324 32.49 -14.73 -11.53
N LEU A 325 32.68 -13.94 -10.47
CA LEU A 325 32.07 -14.18 -9.16
C LEU A 325 30.80 -13.34 -8.94
N ILE A 326 29.86 -13.86 -8.17
CA ILE A 326 28.69 -13.12 -7.71
C ILE A 326 29.14 -12.03 -6.73
N GLU A 327 28.82 -10.78 -7.02
CA GLU A 327 29.26 -9.61 -6.24
C GLU A 327 28.13 -8.98 -5.42
N SER A 328 26.87 -9.31 -5.74
CA SER A 328 25.70 -8.83 -4.99
C SER A 328 24.75 -9.95 -4.60
N PRO A 329 23.97 -9.78 -3.52
CA PRO A 329 22.72 -10.50 -3.35
C PRO A 329 21.77 -10.25 -4.53
N VAL A 330 20.70 -11.04 -4.63
CA VAL A 330 19.66 -10.81 -5.63
C VAL A 330 18.90 -9.53 -5.31
N ALA A 331 18.98 -8.57 -6.24
CA ALA A 331 18.19 -7.36 -6.22
C ALA A 331 16.80 -7.64 -6.80
N ALA A 332 15.86 -8.03 -5.96
CA ALA A 332 14.47 -8.29 -6.37
C ALA A 332 13.67 -6.98 -6.45
N GLY A 333 13.01 -6.74 -7.59
CA GLY A 333 12.16 -5.57 -7.84
C GLY A 333 12.88 -4.36 -8.43
N ILE A 334 12.10 -3.43 -8.99
CA ILE A 334 12.58 -2.28 -9.79
C ILE A 334 13.57 -1.39 -9.02
N GLU A 335 13.25 -0.97 -7.79
CA GLU A 335 14.10 -0.03 -7.03
C GLU A 335 15.41 -0.68 -6.57
N SER A 336 15.39 -1.96 -6.21
CA SER A 336 16.58 -2.72 -5.85
C SER A 336 17.54 -2.80 -7.05
N ILE A 337 17.01 -3.03 -8.24
CA ILE A 337 17.81 -3.08 -9.48
C ILE A 337 18.40 -1.72 -9.82
N ARG A 338 17.61 -0.63 -9.69
CA ARG A 338 18.12 0.73 -9.88
C ARG A 338 19.26 1.04 -8.92
N THR A 339 19.10 0.69 -7.65
CA THR A 339 20.12 0.89 -6.61
C THR A 339 21.38 0.07 -6.93
N LEU A 340 21.22 -1.19 -7.34
CA LEU A 340 22.34 -2.03 -7.75
C LEU A 340 23.13 -1.41 -8.91
N VAL A 341 22.44 -0.98 -9.98
CA VAL A 341 23.08 -0.38 -11.15
C VAL A 341 23.73 0.95 -10.80
N ALA A 342 23.04 1.81 -10.05
CA ALA A 342 23.57 3.10 -9.59
C ALA A 342 24.87 2.89 -8.79
N ASN A 343 24.83 2.01 -7.78
CA ASN A 343 26.02 1.70 -6.99
C ASN A 343 27.15 1.18 -7.87
N THR A 344 26.85 0.29 -8.82
CA THR A 344 27.85 -0.30 -9.73
C THR A 344 28.53 0.76 -10.61
N VAL A 345 27.78 1.73 -11.16
CA VAL A 345 28.38 2.79 -12.02
C VAL A 345 29.15 3.85 -11.25
N HIS A 346 28.93 3.93 -9.94
CA HIS A 346 29.68 4.75 -9.00
C HIS A 346 30.89 4.01 -8.41
N LEU A 347 31.10 2.72 -8.73
CA LEU A 347 32.31 2.00 -8.31
C LEU A 347 33.55 2.51 -9.07
N PRO A 348 34.63 2.90 -8.37
CA PRO A 348 35.96 2.98 -8.97
C PRO A 348 36.40 1.55 -9.33
N VAL A 349 36.68 1.28 -10.60
CA VAL A 349 36.83 -0.06 -11.23
C VAL A 349 37.98 -0.93 -10.64
N TRP A 350 38.63 -0.55 -9.54
CA TRP A 350 39.76 -1.28 -8.96
C TRP A 350 39.48 -1.67 -7.50
N ARG A 351 38.86 -2.84 -7.29
CA ARG A 351 39.11 -3.67 -6.10
C ARG A 351 39.22 -5.13 -6.51
N ARG A 352 40.38 -5.50 -7.07
CA ARG A 352 40.84 -6.89 -6.98
C ARG A 352 40.84 -7.26 -5.50
N ARG A 353 40.27 -8.44 -5.20
CA ARG A 353 40.34 -9.16 -3.92
C ARG A 353 41.62 -8.80 -3.17
N LEU A 354 41.50 -8.35 -1.91
CA LEU A 354 42.44 -8.59 -0.79
C LEU A 354 41.93 -7.92 0.51
N PRO A 355 42.42 -8.36 1.68
CA PRO A 355 41.83 -8.18 3.00
C PRO A 355 41.97 -6.75 3.56
N VAL A 356 41.25 -6.50 4.64
CA VAL A 356 41.26 -5.29 5.47
C VAL A 356 42.68 -4.90 5.90
N VAL A 357 43.15 -3.69 5.55
CA VAL A 357 44.02 -2.79 6.37
C VAL A 357 43.82 -1.33 5.94
N VAL A 358 43.87 -0.41 6.91
CA VAL A 358 43.70 1.05 6.84
C VAL A 358 45.02 1.79 6.54
N ALA A 359 44.90 2.95 5.87
CA ALA A 359 45.66 4.23 6.03
C ALA A 359 46.35 4.79 4.77
N GLY A 360 46.15 6.09 4.51
CA GLY A 360 47.17 6.95 3.85
C GLY A 360 46.79 7.84 2.65
N ASN A 361 46.10 8.96 2.91
CA ASN A 361 46.46 10.34 2.52
C ASN A 361 46.44 10.86 1.04
N ASN A 362 45.61 11.91 0.85
CA ASN A 362 45.86 13.22 0.20
C ASN A 362 45.41 13.53 -1.26
N ASN A 363 44.46 14.48 -1.33
CA ASN A 363 44.31 15.64 -2.23
C ASN A 363 43.35 15.59 -3.45
N SER A 364 42.17 16.21 -3.23
CA SER A 364 41.45 17.21 -4.04
C SER A 364 40.96 16.86 -5.47
N ALA A 365 39.76 17.22 -5.94
CA ALA A 365 38.49 17.69 -5.35
C ALA A 365 37.45 17.72 -6.51
N ALA A 366 36.35 16.99 -6.33
CA ALA A 366 35.00 17.36 -6.77
C ALA A 366 34.08 16.72 -5.72
N PRO A 367 33.06 17.42 -5.17
CA PRO A 367 32.33 16.90 -4.02
C PRO A 367 31.44 15.75 -4.48
N GLU A 368 31.93 14.54 -4.23
CA GLU A 368 31.14 13.33 -4.26
C GLU A 368 30.08 13.46 -3.17
N LEU A 369 28.81 13.29 -3.52
CA LEU A 369 27.67 13.35 -2.60
C LEU A 369 27.69 12.13 -1.66
N GLN A 370 28.68 12.08 -0.78
CA GLN A 370 28.86 11.03 0.22
C GLN A 370 28.35 11.53 1.58
N ALA A 371 27.68 10.66 2.32
CA ALA A 371 27.28 10.95 3.68
C ALA A 371 28.53 11.25 4.54
N PRO A 372 28.50 12.25 5.45
CA PRO A 372 29.67 12.58 6.25
C PRO A 372 30.08 11.40 7.13
N ALA A 373 31.38 11.19 7.29
CA ALA A 373 31.91 10.09 8.07
C ALA A 373 31.58 10.23 9.57
N ILE A 374 31.38 9.10 10.25
CA ILE A 374 31.16 9.06 11.70
C ILE A 374 32.36 9.70 12.41
N GLY A 375 32.09 10.53 13.42
CA GLY A 375 33.06 11.30 14.19
C GLY A 375 33.44 12.65 13.58
N THR A 376 32.99 12.97 12.35
CA THR A 376 33.20 14.29 11.74
C THR A 376 32.14 15.30 12.18
N PRO A 377 32.44 16.61 12.22
CA PRO A 377 31.42 17.64 12.51
C PRO A 377 30.27 17.57 11.51
N ALA A 378 29.02 17.74 11.99
CA ALA A 378 27.86 17.82 11.11
C ALA A 378 27.98 19.01 10.13
N PRO A 379 27.63 18.84 8.84
CA PRO A 379 27.56 19.92 7.88
C PRO A 379 26.78 21.14 8.41
N ALA A 380 27.32 22.33 8.14
CA ALA A 380 26.73 23.57 8.61
C ALA A 380 25.48 23.93 7.80
N PHE A 381 24.40 24.27 8.49
CA PHE A 381 23.16 24.75 7.86
C PHE A 381 22.47 25.82 8.71
N SER A 382 21.61 26.58 8.07
CA SER A 382 20.75 27.60 8.68
C SER A 382 19.43 27.62 7.91
N LEU A 383 18.34 27.18 8.54
CA LEU A 383 17.03 27.01 7.89
C LEU A 383 15.90 27.60 8.74
N PRO A 384 14.87 28.21 8.12
CA PRO A 384 13.70 28.64 8.85
C PRO A 384 12.83 27.44 9.28
N ASP A 385 12.27 27.52 10.47
CA ASP A 385 11.23 26.61 10.96
C ASP A 385 9.83 27.01 10.41
N LEU A 386 8.78 26.32 10.85
CA LEU A 386 7.39 26.61 10.43
C LEU A 386 6.83 27.95 10.97
N ASN A 387 7.52 28.58 11.92
CA ASN A 387 7.17 29.89 12.49
C ASN A 387 8.01 31.02 11.87
N GLY A 388 9.01 30.69 11.04
CA GLY A 388 9.96 31.64 10.45
C GLY A 388 11.18 31.92 11.32
N GLU A 389 11.34 31.24 12.46
CA GLU A 389 12.54 31.32 13.28
C GLU A 389 13.67 30.51 12.63
N THR A 390 14.86 31.09 12.55
CA THR A 390 16.01 30.44 11.91
C THR A 390 16.71 29.51 12.90
N VAL A 391 16.83 28.22 12.54
CA VAL A 391 17.54 27.20 13.30
C VAL A 391 18.85 26.86 12.61
N ASP A 392 19.95 26.98 13.35
CA ASP A 392 21.30 26.73 12.86
C ASP A 392 21.90 25.41 13.38
N SER A 393 22.87 24.86 12.64
CA SER A 393 23.52 23.59 13.00
C SER A 393 24.31 23.63 14.33
N ASN A 394 24.67 24.80 14.87
CA ASN A 394 25.30 24.88 16.19
C ASN A 394 24.29 24.65 17.32
N SER A 395 22.99 24.87 17.06
CA SER A 395 21.91 24.52 17.98
C SER A 395 21.79 23.01 18.23
N LEU A 396 22.52 22.18 17.48
CA LEU A 396 22.57 20.73 17.64
C LEU A 396 23.48 20.30 18.80
N ARG A 397 24.31 21.21 19.35
CA ARG A 397 25.19 20.89 20.48
C ARG A 397 24.44 20.89 21.81
N GLY A 398 24.97 20.14 22.77
CA GLY A 398 24.44 20.04 24.14
C GLY A 398 23.57 18.81 24.38
N GLN A 399 22.98 18.22 23.34
CA GLN A 399 22.19 16.99 23.43
C GLN A 399 22.22 16.22 22.11
N PRO A 400 22.20 14.88 22.12
CA PRO A 400 22.12 14.10 20.89
C PRO A 400 20.87 14.47 20.09
N THR A 401 20.99 14.60 18.76
CA THR A 401 19.90 14.94 17.86
C THR A 401 19.79 13.90 16.75
N LEU A 402 18.59 13.36 16.53
CA LEU A 402 18.24 12.59 15.35
C LEU A 402 17.76 13.56 14.27
N LEU A 403 18.58 13.76 13.25
CA LEU A 403 18.25 14.61 12.12
C LEU A 403 17.54 13.79 11.04
N LEU A 404 16.25 14.03 10.85
CA LEU A 404 15.36 13.30 9.95
C LEU A 404 15.08 14.10 8.67
N PHE A 405 15.34 13.50 7.51
CA PHE A 405 15.02 14.05 6.20
C PHE A 405 13.65 13.55 5.72
N TRP A 406 12.77 14.50 5.38
CA TRP A 406 11.35 14.25 5.17
C TRP A 406 10.83 14.82 3.84
N ASN A 407 9.84 14.14 3.27
CA ASN A 407 9.02 14.66 2.17
C ASN A 407 7.54 14.32 2.44
N PRO A 408 6.64 15.32 2.56
CA PRO A 408 5.22 15.09 2.83
C PRO A 408 4.49 14.26 1.77
N ASP A 409 4.99 14.21 0.54
CA ASP A 409 4.40 13.42 -0.55
C ASP A 409 4.93 11.98 -0.60
N CYS A 410 5.92 11.63 0.23
CA CYS A 410 6.46 10.28 0.32
C CYS A 410 5.54 9.32 1.11
N GLY A 411 5.15 8.19 0.50
CA GLY A 411 4.33 7.16 1.14
C GLY A 411 5.00 6.53 2.38
N TYR A 412 6.31 6.30 2.36
CA TYR A 412 7.06 5.76 3.50
C TYR A 412 7.13 6.75 4.67
N CYS A 413 7.23 8.05 4.39
CA CYS A 413 7.12 9.11 5.40
C CYS A 413 5.72 9.08 6.05
N LYS A 414 4.65 8.99 5.26
CA LYS A 414 3.28 8.87 5.80
C LYS A 414 3.12 7.62 6.68
N ASN A 415 3.79 6.52 6.34
CA ASN A 415 3.70 5.27 7.09
C ASN A 415 4.41 5.32 8.45
N ILE A 416 5.55 6.01 8.58
CA ILE A 416 6.29 6.15 9.86
C ILE A 416 5.72 7.25 10.78
N LEU A 417 4.89 8.16 10.24
CA LEU A 417 4.36 9.30 11.01
C LEU A 417 3.64 8.91 12.32
N PRO A 418 2.76 7.87 12.37
CA PRO A 418 2.13 7.44 13.61
C PRO A 418 3.13 6.96 14.67
N ASP A 419 4.21 6.28 14.25
CA ASP A 419 5.25 5.80 15.15
C ASP A 419 6.07 6.95 15.73
N LEU A 420 6.34 8.00 14.94
CA LEU A 420 6.98 9.23 15.43
C LEU A 420 6.09 9.95 16.45
N HIS A 421 4.77 10.03 16.24
CA HIS A 421 3.86 10.58 17.24
C HIS A 421 3.87 9.78 18.55
N ALA A 422 3.89 8.45 18.46
CA ALA A 422 3.97 7.58 19.63
C ALA A 422 5.31 7.75 20.36
N TRP A 423 6.42 7.82 19.63
CA TRP A 423 7.75 8.07 20.18
C TRP A 423 7.84 9.45 20.84
N GLU A 424 7.24 10.50 20.27
CA GLU A 424 7.20 11.80 20.94
C GLU A 424 6.37 11.76 22.22
N ALA A 425 5.25 11.02 22.21
CA ALA A 425 4.36 10.87 23.36
C ALA A 425 5.08 10.20 24.54
N GLU A 426 5.87 9.16 24.26
CA GLU A 426 6.59 8.38 25.25
C GLU A 426 8.05 8.13 24.79
N PRO A 427 8.92 9.15 24.83
CA PRO A 427 10.30 9.00 24.38
C PRO A 427 11.09 8.13 25.37
N PRO A 428 11.93 7.19 24.89
CA PRO A 428 12.75 6.35 25.76
C PRO A 428 13.76 7.19 26.58
N GLN A 429 14.21 6.66 27.72
CA GLN A 429 15.19 7.35 28.55
C GLN A 429 16.51 7.52 27.79
N GLY A 430 16.97 8.76 27.62
CA GLY A 430 18.17 9.08 26.84
C GLY A 430 17.94 9.20 25.33
N ALA A 431 16.68 9.26 24.89
CA ALA A 431 16.36 9.45 23.47
C ALA A 431 16.98 10.74 22.91
N PRO A 432 17.49 10.72 21.66
CA PRO A 432 17.95 11.94 21.01
C PRO A 432 16.78 12.90 20.74
N ARG A 433 17.06 14.20 20.66
CA ARG A 433 16.09 15.18 20.18
C ARG A 433 15.76 14.91 18.71
N LEU A 434 14.48 14.93 18.33
CA LEU A 434 14.09 14.85 16.92
C LEU A 434 14.14 16.24 16.26
N LEU A 435 14.79 16.34 15.10
CA LEU A 435 14.79 17.53 14.24
C LEU A 435 14.52 17.12 12.79
N ILE A 436 13.56 17.76 12.14
CA ILE A 436 13.10 17.35 10.81
C ILE A 436 13.49 18.41 9.79
N ILE A 437 14.14 18.01 8.69
CA ILE A 437 14.34 18.85 7.50
C ILE A 437 13.41 18.32 6.40
N SER A 438 12.44 19.13 6.01
CA SER A 438 11.40 18.77 5.04
C SER A 438 11.56 19.51 3.71
N SER A 439 11.31 18.80 2.62
CA SER A 439 11.25 19.38 1.26
C SER A 439 9.86 19.85 0.83
N GLY A 440 8.85 19.78 1.72
CA GLY A 440 7.49 20.22 1.41
C GLY A 440 7.21 21.68 1.76
N THR A 441 6.09 22.20 1.27
CA THR A 441 5.61 23.56 1.56
C THR A 441 5.25 23.75 3.04
N LEU A 442 5.21 25.00 3.49
CA LEU A 442 4.80 25.36 4.86
C LEU A 442 3.43 24.74 5.24
N GLU A 443 2.45 24.82 4.36
CA GLU A 443 1.10 24.29 4.59
C GLU A 443 1.09 22.75 4.68
N GLN A 444 1.84 22.05 3.83
CA GLN A 444 1.96 20.59 3.92
C GLN A 444 2.62 20.15 5.23
N ASN A 445 3.65 20.87 5.68
CA ASN A 445 4.38 20.52 6.90
C ASN A 445 3.59 20.84 8.18
N ARG A 446 2.71 21.84 8.17
CA ARG A 446 1.79 22.12 9.30
C ARG A 446 0.85 20.96 9.60
N LEU A 447 0.53 20.15 8.59
CA LEU A 447 -0.34 18.98 8.74
C LEU A 447 0.35 17.77 9.39
N LEU A 448 1.68 17.82 9.61
CA LEU A 448 2.42 16.73 10.25
C LEU A 448 2.04 16.55 11.72
N GLY A 449 1.68 17.63 12.41
CA GLY A 449 1.22 17.58 13.81
C GLY A 449 2.25 17.08 14.84
N LEU A 450 3.53 16.96 14.46
CA LEU A 450 4.62 16.58 15.37
C LEU A 450 5.01 17.77 16.26
N ARG A 451 5.50 17.48 17.47
CA ARG A 451 6.06 18.47 18.39
C ARG A 451 7.50 18.85 18.02
N ALA A 452 8.21 17.96 17.33
CA ALA A 452 9.56 18.20 16.85
C ALA A 452 9.59 19.40 15.90
N PRO A 453 10.65 20.24 15.98
CA PRO A 453 10.83 21.32 15.02
C PRO A 453 10.97 20.78 13.59
N VAL A 454 10.26 21.40 12.65
CA VAL A 454 10.33 21.10 11.21
C VAL A 454 10.91 22.30 10.48
N LEU A 455 12.03 22.09 9.82
CA LEU A 455 12.77 23.08 9.05
C LEU A 455 12.43 22.95 7.57
N LEU A 456 12.27 24.08 6.87
CA LEU A 456 11.99 24.13 5.45
C LEU A 456 13.30 24.11 4.66
N GLY A 457 13.57 23.01 3.94
CA GLY A 457 14.83 22.73 3.26
C GLY A 457 14.77 22.71 1.73
N GLU A 458 13.67 23.19 1.12
CA GLU A 458 13.44 23.13 -0.33
C GLU A 458 14.51 23.93 -1.13
N ASP A 459 14.90 25.12 -0.66
CA ASP A 459 15.77 26.04 -1.41
C ASP A 459 17.27 25.90 -1.13
N THR A 460 17.67 25.10 -0.14
CA THR A 460 19.01 25.17 0.47
C THR A 460 19.86 23.92 0.26
N ASN A 461 19.29 22.86 -0.32
CA ASN A 461 19.93 21.58 -0.64
C ASN A 461 20.76 20.98 0.51
N VAL A 462 20.35 21.21 1.77
CA VAL A 462 21.04 20.70 2.97
C VAL A 462 21.09 19.18 2.97
N ARG A 463 20.01 18.54 2.54
CA ARG A 463 19.89 17.08 2.43
C ARG A 463 21.06 16.44 1.66
N ALA A 464 21.50 17.07 0.57
CA ALA A 464 22.62 16.60 -0.24
C ALA A 464 23.97 16.66 0.51
N GLN A 465 24.16 17.63 1.41
CA GLN A 465 25.37 17.75 2.22
C GLN A 465 25.53 16.61 3.22
N PHE A 466 24.40 16.01 3.63
CA PHE A 466 24.37 14.82 4.48
C PHE A 466 24.35 13.51 3.68
N GLY A 467 24.46 13.56 2.34
CA GLY A 467 24.36 12.38 1.48
C GLY A 467 22.95 11.76 1.43
N ALA A 468 21.93 12.46 1.92
CA ALA A 468 20.56 11.96 1.92
C ALA A 468 19.91 12.10 0.53
N THR A 469 19.79 11.00 -0.19
CA THR A 469 19.23 10.97 -1.55
C THR A 469 17.77 10.54 -1.59
N GLY A 470 17.23 9.98 -0.50
CA GLY A 470 15.82 9.60 -0.34
C GLY A 470 15.17 10.14 0.93
N THR A 471 13.94 9.69 1.19
CA THR A 471 13.13 10.00 2.39
C THR A 471 12.23 8.80 2.72
N PRO A 472 12.02 8.41 3.98
CA PRO A 472 12.67 8.96 5.17
C PRO A 472 14.12 8.46 5.27
N MET A 473 15.04 9.35 5.64
CA MET A 473 16.41 9.02 6.00
C MET A 473 16.79 9.78 7.26
N ALA A 474 17.61 9.21 8.14
CA ALA A 474 18.00 9.89 9.36
C ALA A 474 19.47 9.66 9.70
N ILE A 475 20.05 10.61 10.42
CA ILE A 475 21.41 10.50 10.95
C ILE A 475 21.43 10.97 12.39
N LEU A 476 22.16 10.26 13.25
CA LEU A 476 22.36 10.63 14.63
C LEU A 476 23.54 11.59 14.74
N ILE A 477 23.36 12.65 15.50
CA ILE A 477 24.37 13.66 15.82
C ILE A 477 24.55 13.65 17.33
N ASP A 478 25.78 13.56 17.81
CA ASP A 478 26.09 13.55 19.24
C ASP A 478 25.95 14.94 19.89
N ALA A 479 26.09 14.99 21.22
CA ALA A 479 26.02 16.24 21.98
C ALA A 479 27.15 17.23 21.65
N GLN A 480 28.22 16.80 20.99
CA GLN A 480 29.32 17.64 20.53
C GLN A 480 29.07 18.21 19.11
N GLY A 481 27.98 17.80 18.45
CA GLY A 481 27.63 18.21 17.10
C GLY A 481 28.38 17.44 16.01
N LYS A 482 28.84 16.21 16.30
CA LYS A 482 29.48 15.32 15.33
C LYS A 482 28.54 14.20 14.91
N ILE A 483 28.76 13.65 13.72
CA ILE A 483 28.02 12.49 13.22
C ILE A 483 28.31 11.28 14.10
N ALA A 484 27.27 10.69 14.66
CA ALA A 484 27.34 9.55 15.57
C ALA A 484 26.87 8.23 14.94
N SER A 485 26.22 8.27 13.76
CA SER A 485 25.76 7.08 13.05
C SER A 485 26.02 7.14 11.56
N ALA A 486 25.95 5.98 10.90
CA ALA A 486 25.72 5.94 9.46
C ALA A 486 24.34 6.53 9.12
N LEU A 487 24.15 6.97 7.87
CA LEU A 487 22.87 7.45 7.38
C LEU A 487 21.89 6.27 7.26
N ALA A 488 20.85 6.28 8.10
CA ALA A 488 19.76 5.32 8.05
C ALA A 488 18.81 5.62 6.88
N GLN A 489 18.32 4.58 6.21
CA GLN A 489 17.39 4.68 5.09
C GLN A 489 16.14 3.84 5.34
N GLY A 490 14.97 4.45 5.13
CA GLY A 490 13.68 3.78 5.29
C GLY A 490 13.18 3.77 6.73
N SER A 491 11.91 3.41 6.90
CA SER A 491 11.20 3.60 8.17
C SER A 491 11.79 2.80 9.34
N PHE A 492 12.23 1.56 9.08
CA PHE A 492 12.76 0.67 10.11
C PHE A 492 14.08 1.19 10.70
N GLU A 493 15.06 1.52 9.85
CA GLU A 493 16.38 1.99 10.30
C GLU A 493 16.30 3.37 10.99
N VAL A 494 15.40 4.25 10.52
CA VAL A 494 15.13 5.54 11.16
C VAL A 494 14.60 5.35 12.59
N LEU A 495 13.61 4.47 12.78
CA LEU A 495 13.09 4.16 14.11
C LEU A 495 14.16 3.50 14.98
N ARG A 496 14.97 2.58 14.43
CA ARG A 496 16.06 1.95 15.18
C ARG A 496 17.01 2.99 15.77
N LEU A 497 17.40 4.01 15.00
CA LEU A 497 18.22 5.12 15.52
C LEU A 497 17.48 5.97 16.57
N ALA A 498 16.17 6.17 16.42
CA ALA A 498 15.36 6.93 17.38
C ALA A 498 15.25 6.27 18.76
N TYR A 499 15.36 4.93 18.82
CA TYR A 499 15.34 4.15 20.05
C TYR A 499 16.74 3.84 20.60
N GLN A 500 17.82 4.20 19.89
CA GLN A 500 19.18 4.08 20.42
C GLN A 500 19.41 5.12 21.52
N ASN A 501 20.05 4.70 22.62
CA ASN A 501 20.46 5.59 23.70
C ASN A 501 21.94 5.98 23.50
N PRO A 502 22.23 7.20 23.01
CA PRO A 502 23.60 7.60 22.70
C PRO A 502 24.47 7.78 23.97
N ALA A 503 23.84 7.89 25.14
CA ALA A 503 24.52 8.06 26.43
C ALA A 503 24.84 6.73 27.14
N ALA A 504 24.16 5.63 26.79
CA ALA A 504 24.44 4.30 27.35
C ALA A 504 25.58 3.58 26.62
N ASP A 505 25.77 3.85 25.32
CA ASP A 505 26.82 3.25 24.50
C ASP A 505 28.13 4.05 24.51
N GLY A 506 28.30 4.94 25.49
CA GLY A 506 29.53 5.70 25.73
C GLY A 506 30.70 4.88 26.30
N ALA A 507 30.58 3.55 26.38
CA ALA A 507 31.69 2.67 26.73
C ALA A 507 32.30 2.09 25.45
N GLN A 508 33.54 2.51 25.16
CA GLN A 508 34.54 1.77 24.37
C GLN A 508 33.99 0.70 23.42
N PHE A 509 34.10 0.96 22.10
CA PHE A 509 34.26 -0.14 21.16
C PHE A 509 35.37 -1.04 21.74
N PRO A 510 35.12 -2.35 21.95
CA PRO A 510 36.13 -3.21 22.53
C PRO A 510 37.36 -3.16 21.62
N ASP A 511 38.47 -2.66 22.18
CA ASP A 511 39.78 -2.90 21.62
C ASP A 511 39.89 -4.41 21.37
N THR A 512 40.42 -4.75 20.20
CA THR A 512 40.72 -6.12 19.79
C THR A 512 41.27 -6.94 20.97
N PRO A 513 40.75 -8.15 21.25
CA PRO A 513 41.29 -8.96 22.33
C PRO A 513 42.76 -9.27 22.05
N ASP A 514 43.60 -9.05 23.05
CA ASP A 514 45.01 -9.40 23.08
C ASP A 514 45.20 -10.87 22.64
N GLU A 515 46.14 -11.11 21.72
CA GLU A 515 46.43 -12.40 21.07
C GLU A 515 47.14 -13.41 22.01
N LYS A 516 46.83 -13.38 23.31
CA LYS A 516 47.47 -14.23 24.32
C LYS A 516 46.52 -14.64 25.44
N GLN A 517 45.50 -15.42 25.13
CA GLN A 517 44.88 -16.35 26.09
C GLN A 517 43.90 -17.29 25.38
N ILE A 518 44.44 -18.35 24.76
CA ILE A 518 43.66 -19.55 24.41
C ILE A 518 44.08 -20.65 25.40
N PRO A 519 43.19 -21.11 26.29
CA PRO A 519 43.43 -22.35 27.02
C PRO A 519 43.22 -23.52 26.07
N THR A 520 44.29 -24.29 25.86
CA THR A 520 44.23 -25.61 25.20
C THR A 520 43.33 -26.54 26.01
N VAL A 521 42.18 -26.92 25.45
CA VAL A 521 41.37 -28.02 25.97
C VAL A 521 41.90 -29.32 25.36
N SER A 522 42.44 -30.17 26.24
CA SER A 522 42.90 -31.51 25.96
C SER A 522 41.76 -32.41 25.50
N GLU A 523 42.01 -33.20 24.46
CA GLU A 523 41.34 -34.49 24.25
C GLU A 523 41.34 -35.29 25.55
N HIS A 524 40.21 -35.90 25.93
CA HIS A 524 40.18 -37.26 26.48
C HIS A 524 38.72 -37.79 26.53
N ARG A 525 38.54 -38.87 25.77
CA ARG A 525 37.55 -39.95 25.82
C ARG A 525 36.14 -39.76 25.28
#